data_AF-A0A0K1Q382-F1
#
_entry.id   AF-A0A0K1Q382-F1
#
_cell.length_a   1.000
_cell.length_b   1.000
_cell.length_c   1.000
_cell.angle_alpha   90.00
_cell.angle_beta   90.00
_cell.angle_gamma   90.00
#
_symmetry.space_group_name_H-M   'P 1'
#
loop_
_entity.id
_entity.type
_entity.pdbx_description
1 polymer ?
#
loop_
_entity_poly.entity_id
_entity_poly.type
_entity_poly.pdbx_seq_one_letter_code
_entity_poly.pdbx_strand_id
1 'polypeptide(L)'
;MNKIRRSSTVTFGLLVLSAGALLAATPTGCATNIRVGDEFADSGSGPSTFVPSDAESAEASTPPSLKLCIATDCPVPYATCADGMRCATNLSNDPKNCGACGEECPGDFKYLNMTSSCVNGACEPACLDRLVFNKVIHYADCNHSFEDGCEVATSNDPKNCGACGNECAPGVSCIEGKCGCDPGMVDCGGTCVDVRNNDWNCGACGNFCPDPTDAEAPPPGMYYGCGDRQCGKLKCISGQIDRYANCDGDITNGCEVYVGRNYKRTDTNNCGLCGNKCAPGQLCWDQGGGIAECGCKPNETLCGSFETSNLRCLDLLNDETSCGSCYKRCDIAGPNQTSLCKKGVCELECLPGWADCDLDPLNGCETNVLNSDAHCGACGNRCDTEAGQPCIEGKCAMKECDGEVPQ
;
A
#
# COMPACT_ATOMS: atom_id res chain seq x y z
N MET A 1 -15.39 14.91 -80.07
CA MET A 1 -16.59 14.42 -80.80
C MET A 1 -16.96 13.12 -80.10
N ASN A 2 -18.08 12.89 -79.40
CA ASN A 2 -19.41 13.50 -79.35
C ASN A 2 -19.86 13.74 -77.89
N LYS A 3 -20.64 14.82 -77.70
CA LYS A 3 -21.46 15.15 -76.52
C LYS A 3 -22.69 14.20 -76.45
N ILE A 4 -23.38 14.02 -75.33
CA ILE A 4 -24.58 14.79 -74.88
C ILE A 4 -25.01 14.16 -73.52
N ARG A 5 -24.88 14.88 -72.39
CA ARG A 5 -25.87 15.67 -71.58
C ARG A 5 -26.67 14.91 -70.48
N ARG A 6 -26.54 15.52 -69.29
CA ARG A 6 -27.27 15.45 -68.00
C ARG A 6 -28.82 15.45 -68.09
N SER A 7 -29.49 14.97 -67.04
CA SER A 7 -30.51 15.76 -66.33
C SER A 7 -30.71 15.30 -64.87
N SER A 8 -30.85 16.29 -63.98
CA SER A 8 -31.13 16.22 -62.54
C SER A 8 -32.64 16.24 -62.27
N THR A 9 -33.10 15.77 -61.09
CA THR A 9 -34.00 16.57 -60.21
C THR A 9 -34.18 15.98 -58.81
N VAL A 10 -34.17 16.89 -57.85
CA VAL A 10 -34.44 16.79 -56.40
C VAL A 10 -35.94 16.84 -56.15
N THR A 11 -36.47 16.15 -55.12
CA THR A 11 -37.74 16.55 -54.49
C THR A 11 -37.67 16.37 -52.98
N PHE A 12 -37.90 17.47 -52.26
CA PHE A 12 -38.09 17.57 -50.81
C PHE A 12 -39.56 17.27 -50.46
N GLY A 13 -39.83 16.53 -49.39
CA GLY A 13 -41.18 16.32 -48.84
C GLY A 13 -41.13 16.23 -47.31
N LEU A 14 -41.84 17.16 -46.66
CA LEU A 14 -41.98 17.34 -45.21
C LEU A 14 -43.24 16.61 -44.68
N LEU A 15 -43.34 16.50 -43.33
CA LEU A 15 -44.47 16.06 -42.45
C LEU A 15 -44.52 14.54 -42.14
N VAL A 16 -44.80 14.02 -40.93
CA VAL A 16 -45.20 14.55 -39.61
C VAL A 16 -45.06 13.42 -38.55
N LEU A 17 -44.92 13.83 -37.29
CA LEU A 17 -45.01 13.11 -35.99
C LEU A 17 -45.51 11.66 -35.96
N SER A 18 -44.84 10.82 -35.16
CA SER A 18 -45.45 10.16 -33.98
C SER A 18 -44.41 9.46 -33.10
N ALA A 19 -44.62 9.56 -31.79
CA ALA A 19 -43.73 9.20 -30.69
C ALA A 19 -43.52 7.68 -30.51
N GLY A 20 -42.35 7.33 -29.99
CA GLY A 20 -42.00 5.98 -29.51
C GLY A 20 -40.75 6.05 -28.66
N ALA A 21 -40.92 6.37 -27.37
CA ALA A 21 -39.85 6.42 -26.38
C ALA A 21 -39.33 5.01 -26.08
N LEU A 22 -38.04 4.76 -26.35
CA LEU A 22 -37.28 3.65 -25.79
C LEU A 22 -36.25 4.23 -24.82
N LEU A 23 -36.49 4.05 -23.52
CA LEU A 23 -35.57 4.40 -22.44
C LEU A 23 -34.40 3.41 -22.43
N ALA A 24 -33.22 3.87 -22.85
CA ALA A 24 -31.94 3.24 -22.54
C ALA A 24 -31.25 4.08 -21.46
N ALA A 25 -31.23 3.57 -20.23
CA ALA A 25 -30.49 4.18 -19.13
C ALA A 25 -28.99 3.86 -19.27
N THR A 26 -28.19 4.88 -19.61
CA THR A 26 -26.74 4.85 -19.47
C THR A 26 -26.35 5.48 -18.13
N PRO A 27 -25.44 4.89 -17.34
CA PRO A 27 -24.95 5.54 -16.13
C PRO A 27 -23.98 6.66 -16.52
N THR A 28 -24.44 7.90 -16.56
CA THR A 28 -23.57 9.08 -16.49
C THR A 28 -23.13 9.26 -15.04
N GLY A 29 -21.93 8.80 -14.72
CA GLY A 29 -21.23 9.22 -13.51
C GLY A 29 -20.77 10.68 -13.67
N CYS A 30 -21.25 11.57 -12.78
CA CYS A 30 -20.67 12.90 -12.63
C CYS A 30 -19.33 12.76 -11.88
N ALA A 31 -18.23 12.68 -12.61
CA ALA A 31 -16.91 12.96 -12.07
C ALA A 31 -16.58 14.43 -12.34
N THR A 32 -16.62 15.27 -11.31
CA THR A 32 -16.05 16.62 -11.38
C THR A 32 -14.54 16.51 -11.30
N ASN A 33 -13.87 16.61 -12.45
CA ASN A 33 -12.41 16.75 -12.49
C ASN A 33 -12.06 18.18 -12.04
N ILE A 34 -11.44 18.32 -10.86
CA ILE A 34 -10.78 19.56 -10.45
C ILE A 34 -9.42 19.59 -11.17
N ARG A 35 -9.29 20.50 -12.15
CA ARG A 35 -7.99 20.85 -12.74
C ARG A 35 -7.36 21.95 -11.91
N VAL A 36 -6.24 21.65 -11.27
CA VAL A 36 -5.35 22.64 -10.67
C VAL A 36 -4.22 22.89 -11.66
N GLY A 37 -4.20 24.08 -12.25
CA GLY A 37 -3.09 24.62 -13.05
C GLY A 37 -3.16 24.31 -14.55
N ASP A 38 -3.73 25.24 -15.31
CA ASP A 38 -3.36 25.42 -16.72
C ASP A 38 -2.74 26.83 -16.84
N GLU A 39 -1.44 26.89 -17.16
CA GLU A 39 -0.72 28.13 -17.48
C GLU A 39 -1.26 28.70 -18.80
N PHE A 40 -1.91 29.86 -18.76
CA PHE A 40 -2.22 30.63 -19.94
C PHE A 40 -1.35 31.88 -20.00
N ALA A 41 -0.63 31.98 -21.12
CA ALA A 41 0.23 33.09 -21.49
C ALA A 41 -0.54 34.42 -21.55
N ASP A 42 0.05 35.41 -20.90
CA ASP A 42 -0.45 36.77 -20.73
C ASP A 42 -0.44 37.54 -22.07
N SER A 43 -1.55 38.18 -22.38
CA SER A 43 -1.60 39.25 -23.39
C SER A 43 -2.29 40.47 -22.79
N GLY A 44 -1.49 41.29 -22.13
CA GLY A 44 -1.50 42.73 -22.32
C GLY A 44 -2.65 43.49 -21.68
N SER A 45 -2.55 43.71 -20.38
CA SER A 45 -2.97 44.98 -19.77
C SER A 45 -2.18 45.17 -18.47
N GLY A 46 -1.54 46.33 -18.33
CA GLY A 46 -0.59 46.64 -17.25
C GLY A 46 -1.18 46.49 -15.83
N PRO A 47 -0.33 46.55 -14.80
CA PRO A 47 -0.73 46.27 -13.43
C PRO A 47 -1.84 47.24 -13.01
N SER A 48 -3.02 46.70 -12.77
CA SER A 48 -4.14 47.41 -12.16
C SER A 48 -3.68 47.92 -10.80
N THR A 49 -3.50 49.23 -10.71
CA THR A 49 -3.25 49.92 -9.44
C THR A 49 -4.47 49.68 -8.56
N PHE A 50 -4.26 49.05 -7.40
CA PHE A 50 -5.30 48.92 -6.38
C PHE A 50 -5.68 50.32 -5.90
N VAL A 51 -6.82 50.83 -6.37
CA VAL A 51 -7.52 51.92 -5.70
C VAL A 51 -8.41 51.25 -4.65
N PRO A 52 -8.21 51.50 -3.34
CA PRO A 52 -9.12 50.99 -2.34
C PRO A 52 -10.49 51.60 -2.61
N SER A 53 -11.50 50.76 -2.86
CA SER A 53 -12.88 51.20 -2.80
C SER A 53 -13.19 51.58 -1.35
N ASP A 54 -13.81 52.74 -1.14
CA ASP A 54 -14.27 53.22 0.16
C ASP A 54 -15.10 52.14 0.85
N ALA A 55 -14.45 51.40 1.75
CA ALA A 55 -15.11 50.47 2.63
C ALA A 55 -15.80 51.30 3.70
N GLU A 56 -17.15 51.28 3.69
CA GLU A 56 -17.89 51.56 4.91
C GLU A 56 -17.29 50.71 6.02
N SER A 57 -16.90 51.39 7.10
CA SER A 57 -16.26 50.81 8.27
C SER A 57 -17.21 49.86 8.98
N ALA A 58 -17.32 48.63 8.48
CA ALA A 58 -17.64 47.50 9.31
C ALA A 58 -16.35 47.16 10.07
N GLU A 59 -16.30 47.55 11.34
CA GLU A 59 -15.25 47.11 12.24
C GLU A 59 -15.25 45.57 12.24
N ALA A 60 -14.24 44.99 11.58
CA ALA A 60 -13.89 43.61 11.83
C ALA A 60 -13.37 43.58 13.27
N SER A 61 -14.26 43.23 14.20
CA SER A 61 -13.91 43.01 15.59
C SER A 61 -12.74 42.03 15.62
N THR A 62 -11.55 42.52 15.96
CA THR A 62 -10.46 41.65 16.40
C THR A 62 -11.04 40.73 17.46
N PRO A 63 -10.92 39.40 17.33
CA PRO A 63 -11.34 38.51 18.41
C PRO A 63 -10.69 39.00 19.70
N PRO A 64 -11.41 38.97 20.84
CA PRO A 64 -10.85 39.47 22.09
C PRO A 64 -9.50 38.81 22.29
N SER A 65 -8.47 39.60 22.59
CA SER A 65 -7.16 39.07 22.96
C SER A 65 -7.37 38.18 24.18
N LEU A 66 -7.45 36.86 23.94
CA LEU A 66 -7.57 35.88 25.01
C LEU A 66 -6.35 36.07 25.89
N LYS A 67 -6.58 36.51 27.13
CA LYS A 67 -5.51 36.59 28.12
C LYS A 67 -5.14 35.15 28.44
N LEU A 68 -3.94 34.75 28.03
CA LEU A 68 -3.41 33.41 28.28
C LEU A 68 -2.50 33.47 29.51
N CYS A 69 -2.75 32.56 30.44
CA CYS A 69 -1.99 32.36 31.67
C CYS A 69 -1.27 31.01 31.61
N ILE A 70 -0.22 30.87 32.40
CA ILE A 70 0.48 29.59 32.56
C ILE A 70 -0.50 28.53 33.05
N ALA A 71 -0.56 27.39 32.35
CA ALA A 71 -1.23 26.21 32.85
C ALA A 71 -0.22 25.35 33.60
N THR A 72 -0.58 24.96 34.83
CA THR A 72 0.23 24.09 35.68
C THR A 72 -0.32 22.67 35.76
N ASP A 73 -1.56 22.49 35.32
CA ASP A 73 -2.26 21.22 35.28
C ASP A 73 -2.19 20.64 33.86
N CYS A 74 -2.22 19.32 33.76
CA CYS A 74 -2.27 18.67 32.46
C CYS A 74 -3.67 18.87 31.83
N PRO A 75 -3.78 19.45 30.62
CA PRO A 75 -5.01 19.45 29.86
C PRO A 75 -5.38 18.02 29.49
N VAL A 76 -6.68 17.70 29.53
CA VAL A 76 -7.21 16.41 29.07
C VAL A 76 -6.82 16.22 27.59
N PRO A 77 -6.31 15.05 27.17
CA PRO A 77 -6.20 13.78 27.92
C PRO A 77 -4.81 13.46 28.51
N TYR A 78 -3.96 14.46 28.69
CA TYR A 78 -2.58 14.25 29.14
C TYR A 78 -2.47 14.06 30.65
N ALA A 79 -1.51 13.24 31.08
CA ALA A 79 -1.21 13.00 32.49
C ALA A 79 0.28 12.76 32.75
N THR A 80 0.65 12.83 34.02
CA THR A 80 1.99 12.52 34.53
C THR A 80 1.96 11.12 35.13
N CYS A 81 2.46 10.11 34.40
CA CYS A 81 2.51 8.72 34.86
C CYS A 81 3.90 8.35 35.40
N ALA A 82 4.12 7.06 35.70
CA ALA A 82 5.32 6.57 36.40
C ALA A 82 6.66 6.90 35.70
N ASP A 83 6.62 7.28 34.43
CA ASP A 83 7.77 7.72 33.64
C ASP A 83 8.33 9.09 34.08
N GLY A 84 7.67 9.77 35.02
CA GLY A 84 8.18 10.95 35.73
C GLY A 84 8.14 12.27 34.95
N MET A 85 7.90 12.22 33.63
CA MET A 85 7.75 13.42 32.78
C MET A 85 6.34 14.00 32.89
N ARG A 86 6.24 15.30 33.12
CA ARG A 86 4.97 16.01 33.30
C ARG A 86 4.15 15.99 32.03
N CYS A 87 2.89 15.57 32.12
CA CYS A 87 1.92 15.58 31.02
C CYS A 87 2.38 14.88 29.74
N ALA A 88 3.33 13.94 29.83
CA ALA A 88 3.91 13.25 28.68
C ALA A 88 3.05 12.08 28.17
N THR A 89 2.19 11.52 29.04
CA THR A 89 1.38 10.35 28.72
C THR A 89 0.02 10.78 28.21
N ASN A 90 -0.36 10.34 27.01
CA ASN A 90 -1.69 10.57 26.45
C ASN A 90 -2.62 9.42 26.87
N LEU A 91 -3.48 9.69 27.86
CA LEU A 91 -4.39 8.67 28.40
C LEU A 91 -5.46 8.25 27.39
N SER A 92 -5.63 8.94 26.25
CA SER A 92 -6.66 8.61 25.28
C SER A 92 -6.25 7.54 24.26
N ASN A 93 -4.95 7.29 24.08
CA ASN A 93 -4.47 6.37 23.05
C ASN A 93 -3.26 5.52 23.47
N ASP A 94 -2.70 5.74 24.66
CA ASP A 94 -1.64 4.89 25.18
C ASP A 94 -2.24 3.56 25.70
N PRO A 95 -1.95 2.41 25.08
CA PRO A 95 -2.47 1.13 25.52
C PRO A 95 -1.95 0.69 26.89
N LYS A 96 -0.91 1.31 27.45
CA LYS A 96 -0.39 0.99 28.79
C LYS A 96 -0.90 1.93 29.89
N ASN A 97 -1.56 3.02 29.50
CA ASN A 97 -2.04 4.07 30.40
C ASN A 97 -3.43 4.55 29.97
N CYS A 98 -4.32 3.63 29.58
CA CYS A 98 -5.58 3.99 28.95
C CYS A 98 -6.60 4.48 29.99
N GLY A 99 -6.98 5.76 29.91
CA GLY A 99 -7.92 6.40 30.83
C GLY A 99 -7.31 6.79 32.18
N ALA A 100 -6.31 6.05 32.66
CA ALA A 100 -5.50 6.40 33.83
C ALA A 100 -4.10 5.78 33.75
N CYS A 101 -3.17 6.35 34.52
CA CYS A 101 -1.80 5.85 34.58
C CYS A 101 -1.73 4.40 35.09
N GLY A 102 -1.05 3.53 34.35
CA GLY A 102 -0.88 2.12 34.68
C GLY A 102 -2.08 1.23 34.34
N GLU A 103 -3.16 1.79 33.78
CA GLU A 103 -4.28 1.00 33.26
C GLU A 103 -3.93 0.48 31.86
N GLU A 104 -3.35 -0.72 31.80
CA GLU A 104 -2.97 -1.37 30.55
C GLU A 104 -4.16 -2.12 29.93
N CYS A 105 -4.43 -1.86 28.65
CA CYS A 105 -5.43 -2.58 27.88
C CYS A 105 -5.02 -4.04 27.69
N PRO A 106 -5.92 -5.00 27.95
CA PRO A 106 -5.57 -6.41 27.78
C PRO A 106 -5.28 -6.75 26.30
N GLY A 107 -4.06 -7.20 26.02
CA GLY A 107 -3.58 -7.42 24.65
C GLY A 107 -3.90 -8.78 24.03
N ASP A 108 -4.14 -9.82 24.85
CA ASP A 108 -4.40 -11.18 24.36
C ASP A 108 -5.52 -11.87 25.14
N PHE A 109 -6.70 -11.95 24.51
CA PHE A 109 -7.82 -12.76 24.98
C PHE A 109 -7.79 -14.11 24.26
N LYS A 110 -6.79 -14.93 24.57
CA LYS A 110 -6.41 -16.14 23.83
C LYS A 110 -7.56 -17.05 23.37
N TYR A 111 -8.63 -17.16 24.15
CA TYR A 111 -9.79 -18.02 23.86
C TYR A 111 -10.95 -17.30 23.16
N LEU A 112 -10.90 -15.97 23.08
CA LEU A 112 -11.95 -15.12 22.51
C LEU A 112 -11.60 -14.57 21.13
N ASN A 113 -10.38 -14.82 20.61
CA ASN A 113 -9.88 -14.24 19.34
C ASN A 113 -10.04 -12.72 19.27
N MET A 114 -9.82 -12.07 20.41
CA MET A 114 -9.91 -10.63 20.56
C MET A 114 -8.58 -10.05 21.03
N THR A 115 -8.44 -8.76 20.77
CA THR A 115 -7.45 -7.87 21.37
C THR A 115 -8.18 -6.61 21.84
N SER A 116 -7.46 -5.65 22.41
CA SER A 116 -8.03 -4.34 22.72
C SER A 116 -7.03 -3.24 22.43
N SER A 117 -7.55 -2.05 22.15
CA SER A 117 -6.75 -0.86 21.91
C SER A 117 -7.30 0.31 22.71
N CYS A 118 -6.45 1.28 23.05
CA CYS A 118 -6.91 2.46 23.76
C CYS A 118 -7.53 3.47 22.80
N VAL A 119 -8.81 3.75 22.99
CA VAL A 119 -9.58 4.72 22.19
C VAL A 119 -10.31 5.65 23.14
N ASN A 120 -10.00 6.95 23.07
CA ASN A 120 -10.58 7.98 23.94
C ASN A 120 -10.47 7.68 25.45
N GLY A 121 -9.46 6.91 25.85
CA GLY A 121 -9.20 6.57 27.25
C GLY A 121 -10.06 5.44 27.79
N ALA A 122 -10.69 4.68 26.89
CA ALA A 122 -11.29 3.40 27.20
C ALA A 122 -10.59 2.31 26.37
N CYS A 123 -10.38 1.15 26.98
CA CYS A 123 -9.93 -0.02 26.24
C CYS A 123 -11.09 -0.55 25.41
N GLU A 124 -11.05 -0.30 24.10
CA GLU A 124 -12.05 -0.79 23.17
C GLU A 124 -11.63 -2.17 22.63
N PRO A 125 -12.49 -3.19 22.75
CA PRO A 125 -12.22 -4.51 22.20
C PRO A 125 -12.24 -4.49 20.67
N ALA A 126 -11.40 -5.33 20.07
CA ALA A 126 -11.35 -5.56 18.63
C ALA A 126 -11.08 -7.03 18.31
N CYS A 127 -11.56 -7.50 17.16
CA CYS A 127 -11.25 -8.85 16.71
C CYS A 127 -9.80 -8.96 16.22
N LEU A 128 -9.19 -10.12 16.48
CA LEU A 128 -7.81 -10.40 16.12
C LEU A 128 -7.73 -11.28 14.87
N ASP A 129 -6.85 -10.92 13.94
CA ASP A 129 -6.42 -11.82 12.86
C ASP A 129 -5.42 -12.85 13.38
N ARG A 130 -5.64 -14.13 13.07
CA ARG A 130 -4.71 -15.21 13.46
C ARG A 130 -4.04 -15.86 12.28
N LEU A 131 -2.72 -16.02 12.36
CA LEU A 131 -1.95 -16.80 11.41
C LEU A 131 -1.98 -18.28 11.80
N VAL A 132 -2.63 -19.12 11.00
CA VAL A 132 -2.73 -20.57 11.21
C VAL A 132 -2.24 -21.27 9.95
N PHE A 133 -1.19 -22.09 10.06
CA PHE A 133 -0.58 -22.81 8.91
C PHE A 133 -0.30 -21.91 7.69
N ASN A 134 0.25 -20.71 7.92
CA ASN A 134 0.55 -19.72 6.88
C ASN A 134 -0.68 -19.12 6.16
N LYS A 135 -1.88 -19.27 6.75
CA LYS A 135 -3.12 -18.61 6.31
C LYS A 135 -3.61 -17.65 7.39
N VAL A 136 -4.03 -16.45 6.98
CA VAL A 136 -4.65 -15.48 7.90
C VAL A 136 -6.13 -15.81 8.06
N ILE A 137 -6.54 -16.01 9.30
CA ILE A 137 -7.91 -16.25 9.72
C ILE A 137 -8.43 -14.95 10.33
N HIS A 138 -9.44 -14.39 9.69
CA HIS A 138 -10.13 -13.18 10.12
C HIS A 138 -11.28 -13.58 11.03
N TYR A 139 -11.22 -13.18 12.29
CA TYR A 139 -12.31 -13.38 13.23
C TYR A 139 -13.24 -12.17 13.25
N ALA A 140 -14.53 -12.41 13.41
CA ALA A 140 -15.56 -11.39 13.54
C ALA A 140 -16.52 -11.73 14.68
N ASP A 141 -16.99 -10.69 15.34
CA ASP A 141 -18.13 -10.73 16.29
C ASP A 141 -19.41 -10.63 15.46
N CYS A 142 -20.06 -11.76 15.20
CA CYS A 142 -21.25 -11.81 14.34
C CYS A 142 -22.56 -11.77 15.11
N ASN A 143 -22.53 -12.12 16.40
CA ASN A 143 -23.67 -11.97 17.31
C ASN A 143 -23.75 -10.56 17.94
N HIS A 144 -22.75 -9.71 17.68
CA HIS A 144 -22.57 -8.35 18.23
C HIS A 144 -22.48 -8.35 19.76
N SER A 145 -21.85 -9.38 20.31
CA SER A 145 -21.70 -9.62 21.73
C SER A 145 -20.24 -9.93 22.08
N PHE A 146 -19.43 -8.88 22.18
CA PHE A 146 -18.02 -8.98 22.63
C PHE A 146 -17.76 -9.74 23.95
N GLU A 147 -18.79 -10.00 24.77
CA GLU A 147 -18.64 -10.81 26.00
C GLU A 147 -18.23 -12.26 25.74
N ASP A 148 -18.57 -12.84 24.57
CA ASP A 148 -18.24 -14.23 24.23
C ASP A 148 -17.19 -14.38 23.12
N GLY A 149 -16.67 -13.28 22.58
CA GLY A 149 -15.52 -13.28 21.70
C GLY A 149 -15.81 -12.82 20.27
N CYS A 150 -14.78 -12.92 19.43
CA CYS A 150 -14.93 -12.98 17.98
C CYS A 150 -14.93 -14.45 17.57
N GLU A 151 -16.12 -15.00 17.57
CA GLU A 151 -16.47 -16.42 17.52
C GLU A 151 -16.46 -16.99 16.10
N VAL A 152 -16.58 -16.13 15.08
CA VAL A 152 -16.73 -16.56 13.69
C VAL A 152 -15.48 -16.31 12.87
N ALA A 153 -14.97 -17.35 12.21
CA ALA A 153 -13.86 -17.26 11.26
C ALA A 153 -14.38 -16.96 9.85
N THR A 154 -14.40 -15.68 9.47
CA THR A 154 -14.95 -15.25 8.16
C THR A 154 -14.09 -15.68 6.97
N SER A 155 -12.83 -16.04 7.19
CA SER A 155 -11.94 -16.51 6.11
C SER A 155 -12.28 -17.90 5.54
N ASN A 156 -13.02 -18.72 6.28
CA ASN A 156 -13.26 -20.12 5.93
C ASN A 156 -14.61 -20.70 6.39
N ASP A 157 -15.44 -19.95 7.11
CA ASP A 157 -16.80 -20.35 7.44
C ASP A 157 -17.73 -20.11 6.23
N PRO A 158 -18.30 -21.17 5.60
CA PRO A 158 -19.24 -21.02 4.50
C PRO A 158 -20.50 -20.23 4.85
N LYS A 159 -20.86 -20.08 6.12
CA LYS A 159 -22.04 -19.31 6.54
C LYS A 159 -21.74 -17.83 6.77
N ASN A 160 -20.47 -17.46 6.84
CA ASN A 160 -20.01 -16.12 7.21
C ASN A 160 -18.82 -15.70 6.36
N CYS A 161 -18.85 -16.01 5.07
CA CYS A 161 -17.66 -15.95 4.24
C CYS A 161 -17.30 -14.50 3.87
N GLY A 162 -16.18 -13.99 4.37
CA GLY A 162 -15.72 -12.61 4.20
C GLY A 162 -16.49 -11.57 5.02
N ALA A 163 -17.68 -11.90 5.52
CA ALA A 163 -18.48 -11.08 6.42
C ALA A 163 -19.54 -11.93 7.14
N CYS A 164 -20.00 -11.47 8.30
CA CYS A 164 -21.08 -12.08 9.06
C CYS A 164 -22.35 -12.24 8.24
N GLY A 165 -22.95 -13.44 8.27
CA GLY A 165 -24.17 -13.79 7.54
C GLY A 165 -24.01 -13.90 6.02
N ASN A 166 -22.80 -13.75 5.46
CA ASN A 166 -22.56 -13.96 4.04
C ASN A 166 -22.43 -15.46 3.73
N GLU A 167 -23.58 -16.13 3.67
CA GLU A 167 -23.66 -17.57 3.42
C GLU A 167 -23.42 -17.89 1.93
N CYS A 168 -22.47 -18.79 1.69
CA CYS A 168 -22.21 -19.36 0.39
C CYS A 168 -23.33 -20.31 -0.03
N ALA A 169 -23.57 -20.44 -1.33
CA ALA A 169 -24.54 -21.39 -1.86
C ALA A 169 -24.27 -22.83 -1.34
N PRO A 170 -25.30 -23.68 -1.20
CA PRO A 170 -25.13 -25.03 -0.68
C PRO A 170 -24.04 -25.81 -1.42
N GLY A 171 -23.05 -26.31 -0.67
CA GLY A 171 -21.91 -27.06 -1.21
C GLY A 171 -20.76 -26.20 -1.77
N VAL A 172 -20.84 -24.88 -1.67
CA VAL A 172 -19.74 -23.96 -2.03
C VAL A 172 -18.90 -23.66 -0.79
N SER A 173 -17.60 -23.92 -0.87
CA SER A 173 -16.64 -23.65 0.21
C SER A 173 -16.37 -22.14 0.36
N CYS A 174 -16.02 -21.71 1.57
CA CYS A 174 -15.42 -20.39 1.78
C CYS A 174 -13.90 -20.46 1.67
N ILE A 175 -13.35 -19.77 0.68
CA ILE A 175 -11.93 -19.80 0.33
C ILE A 175 -11.39 -18.37 0.44
N GLU A 176 -10.68 -18.10 1.54
CA GLU A 176 -10.04 -16.79 1.80
C GLU A 176 -11.07 -15.64 1.84
N GLY A 177 -12.19 -15.89 2.52
CA GLY A 177 -13.28 -14.93 2.65
C GLY A 177 -14.12 -14.76 1.37
N LYS A 178 -13.97 -15.64 0.37
CA LYS A 178 -14.79 -15.65 -0.85
C LYS A 178 -15.51 -16.97 -1.03
N CYS A 179 -16.78 -16.90 -1.45
CA CYS A 179 -17.56 -18.09 -1.76
C CYS A 179 -17.10 -18.71 -3.08
N GLY A 180 -16.51 -19.90 -2.99
CA GLY A 180 -16.01 -20.65 -4.12
C GLY A 180 -14.77 -20.04 -4.76
N CYS A 181 -14.51 -20.46 -5.99
CA CYS A 181 -13.35 -20.02 -6.75
C CYS A 181 -13.71 -18.97 -7.80
N ASP A 182 -12.71 -18.20 -8.22
CA ASP A 182 -12.85 -17.26 -9.32
C ASP A 182 -13.32 -17.96 -10.62
N PRO A 183 -14.02 -17.25 -11.52
CA PRO A 183 -14.51 -17.84 -12.77
C PRO A 183 -13.42 -18.57 -13.56
N GLY A 184 -13.69 -19.83 -13.90
CA GLY A 184 -12.75 -20.68 -14.64
C GLY A 184 -11.85 -21.56 -13.77
N MET A 185 -11.86 -21.38 -12.45
CA MET A 185 -11.21 -22.25 -11.47
C MET A 185 -12.18 -23.27 -10.90
N VAL A 186 -11.65 -24.37 -10.37
CA VAL A 186 -12.41 -25.42 -9.68
C VAL A 186 -11.89 -25.59 -8.27
N ASP A 187 -12.80 -25.75 -7.30
CA ASP A 187 -12.46 -26.08 -5.92
C ASP A 187 -11.95 -27.52 -5.83
N CYS A 188 -10.66 -27.67 -5.55
CA CYS A 188 -10.00 -28.95 -5.35
C CYS A 188 -9.66 -29.17 -3.86
N GLY A 189 -10.66 -29.07 -2.99
CA GLY A 189 -10.53 -29.35 -1.57
C GLY A 189 -10.06 -28.14 -0.76
N GLY A 190 -10.63 -26.96 -1.03
CA GLY A 190 -10.28 -25.69 -0.40
C GLY A 190 -9.20 -24.91 -1.13
N THR A 191 -8.74 -25.39 -2.29
CA THR A 191 -7.77 -24.71 -3.16
C THR A 191 -8.36 -24.55 -4.55
N CYS A 192 -8.32 -23.32 -5.08
CA CYS A 192 -8.80 -23.02 -6.41
C CYS A 192 -7.76 -23.36 -7.47
N VAL A 193 -8.10 -24.26 -8.39
CA VAL A 193 -7.18 -24.78 -9.41
C VAL A 193 -7.76 -24.62 -10.81
N ASP A 194 -6.94 -24.18 -11.77
CA ASP A 194 -7.32 -24.17 -13.19
C ASP A 194 -7.16 -25.58 -13.78
N VAL A 195 -8.24 -26.36 -13.75
CA VAL A 195 -8.26 -27.72 -14.30
C VAL A 195 -8.11 -27.75 -15.83
N ARG A 196 -8.15 -26.62 -16.54
CA ARG A 196 -7.96 -26.62 -18.00
C ARG A 196 -6.52 -26.89 -18.39
N ASN A 197 -5.57 -26.41 -17.57
CA ASN A 197 -4.15 -26.38 -17.92
C ASN A 197 -3.22 -26.87 -16.81
N ASN A 198 -3.74 -27.25 -15.64
CA ASN A 198 -2.92 -27.78 -14.55
C ASN A 198 -2.63 -29.28 -14.77
N ASP A 199 -1.35 -29.64 -14.90
CA ASP A 199 -0.93 -31.01 -15.21
C ASP A 199 -1.23 -32.02 -14.09
N TRP A 200 -1.47 -31.55 -12.86
CA TRP A 200 -1.83 -32.37 -11.70
C TRP A 200 -3.33 -32.48 -11.47
N ASN A 201 -4.13 -31.67 -12.18
CA ASN A 201 -5.57 -31.57 -11.99
C ASN A 201 -6.29 -31.40 -13.34
N CYS A 202 -5.86 -32.14 -14.35
CA CYS A 202 -6.32 -31.92 -15.72
C CYS A 202 -7.76 -32.39 -15.94
N GLY A 203 -8.65 -31.46 -16.26
CA GLY A 203 -10.08 -31.69 -16.43
C GLY A 203 -10.87 -31.96 -15.15
N ALA A 204 -10.21 -32.46 -14.10
CA ALA A 204 -10.77 -32.67 -12.77
C ALA A 204 -9.67 -32.65 -11.70
N CYS A 205 -10.05 -32.38 -10.46
CA CYS A 205 -9.14 -32.40 -9.32
C CYS A 205 -8.46 -33.77 -9.16
N GLY A 206 -7.15 -33.76 -8.92
CA GLY A 206 -6.33 -34.97 -8.76
C GLY A 206 -6.08 -35.79 -10.03
N ASN A 207 -6.58 -35.35 -11.20
CA ASN A 207 -6.32 -36.04 -12.46
C ASN A 207 -4.97 -35.63 -13.05
N PHE A 208 -3.90 -36.31 -12.64
CA PHE A 208 -2.56 -36.09 -13.16
C PHE A 208 -2.41 -36.61 -14.60
N CYS A 209 -1.69 -35.87 -15.45
CA CYS A 209 -1.35 -36.30 -16.79
C CYS A 209 -0.05 -37.11 -16.82
N PRO A 210 -0.10 -38.44 -17.07
CA PRO A 210 1.12 -39.21 -17.29
C PRO A 210 1.72 -38.91 -18.66
N ASP A 211 3.02 -39.18 -18.79
CA ASP A 211 3.67 -39.20 -20.10
C ASP A 211 3.02 -40.26 -21.01
N PRO A 212 2.66 -39.92 -22.26
CA PRO A 212 2.05 -40.88 -23.18
C PRO A 212 3.04 -42.00 -23.57
N THR A 213 2.59 -43.25 -23.49
CA THR A 213 3.43 -44.45 -23.68
C THR A 213 3.87 -44.71 -25.11
N ASP A 214 3.08 -44.25 -26.09
CA ASP A 214 3.27 -44.52 -27.53
C ASP A 214 3.41 -43.23 -28.35
N ALA A 215 3.71 -42.11 -27.69
CA ALA A 215 3.93 -40.85 -28.39
C ALA A 215 5.38 -40.72 -28.87
N GLU A 216 5.55 -40.04 -30.00
CA GLU A 216 6.85 -39.53 -30.40
C GLU A 216 7.36 -38.55 -29.33
N ALA A 217 8.69 -38.49 -29.16
CA ALA A 217 9.31 -37.54 -28.25
C ALA A 217 8.84 -36.11 -28.57
N PRO A 218 8.49 -35.29 -27.57
CA PRO A 218 8.03 -33.94 -27.82
C PRO A 218 9.15 -33.11 -28.48
N PRO A 219 8.80 -32.10 -29.30
CA PRO A 219 9.79 -31.18 -29.85
C PRO A 219 10.63 -30.47 -28.76
N PRO A 220 11.79 -29.90 -29.12
CA PRO A 220 12.65 -29.16 -28.18
C PRO A 220 11.89 -28.14 -27.32
N GLY A 221 12.21 -28.12 -26.02
CA GLY A 221 11.60 -27.17 -25.09
C GLY A 221 10.13 -27.47 -24.74
N MET A 222 9.60 -28.63 -25.13
CA MET A 222 8.23 -29.03 -24.88
C MET A 222 8.09 -30.31 -24.04
N TYR A 223 6.89 -30.52 -23.51
CA TYR A 223 6.46 -31.75 -22.86
C TYR A 223 4.98 -32.01 -23.14
N TYR A 224 4.53 -33.25 -22.91
CA TYR A 224 3.10 -33.56 -22.94
C TYR A 224 2.48 -33.30 -21.57
N GLY A 225 1.43 -32.48 -21.53
CA GLY A 225 0.73 -32.16 -20.29
C GLY A 225 -0.75 -31.92 -20.52
N CYS A 226 -1.34 -31.13 -19.63
CA CYS A 226 -2.74 -30.74 -19.67
C CYS A 226 -2.96 -29.50 -20.54
N GLY A 227 -3.84 -29.62 -21.53
CA GLY A 227 -4.37 -28.49 -22.29
C GLY A 227 -5.86 -28.70 -22.58
N ASP A 228 -6.66 -27.67 -22.39
CA ASP A 228 -8.12 -27.69 -22.56
C ASP A 228 -8.79 -28.91 -21.89
N ARG A 229 -8.38 -29.22 -20.65
CA ARG A 229 -8.91 -30.32 -19.82
C ARG A 229 -8.55 -31.73 -20.34
N GLN A 230 -7.61 -31.86 -21.26
CA GLN A 230 -7.16 -33.13 -21.82
C GLN A 230 -5.66 -33.32 -21.63
N CYS A 231 -5.26 -34.52 -21.22
CA CYS A 231 -3.86 -34.92 -21.18
C CYS A 231 -3.30 -35.22 -22.58
N GLY A 232 -1.97 -35.23 -22.70
CA GLY A 232 -1.28 -35.51 -23.96
C GLY A 232 -1.20 -34.32 -24.91
N LYS A 233 -1.43 -33.10 -24.42
CA LYS A 233 -1.24 -31.88 -25.22
C LYS A 233 0.19 -31.40 -25.13
N LEU A 234 0.76 -30.99 -26.26
CA LEU A 234 2.08 -30.36 -26.29
C LEU A 234 2.03 -29.00 -25.59
N LYS A 235 2.96 -28.78 -24.67
CA LYS A 235 3.13 -27.54 -23.92
C LYS A 235 4.60 -27.15 -23.90
N CYS A 236 4.86 -25.85 -23.95
CA CYS A 236 6.20 -25.37 -23.62
C CYS A 236 6.51 -25.70 -22.16
N ILE A 237 7.74 -26.15 -21.90
CA ILE A 237 8.25 -26.31 -20.54
C ILE A 237 8.11 -24.96 -19.83
N SER A 238 7.32 -24.93 -18.76
CA SER A 238 7.08 -23.74 -17.93
C SER A 238 7.34 -24.07 -16.46
N GLY A 239 8.57 -24.50 -16.18
CA GLY A 239 9.02 -24.80 -14.82
C GLY A 239 9.30 -23.53 -14.01
N GLN A 240 9.64 -23.73 -12.73
CA GLN A 240 10.05 -22.62 -11.86
C GLN A 240 11.39 -22.00 -12.29
N ILE A 241 12.30 -22.79 -12.86
CA ILE A 241 13.63 -22.33 -13.28
C ILE A 241 13.67 -22.25 -14.81
N ASP A 242 13.45 -23.38 -15.48
CA ASP A 242 13.50 -23.47 -16.93
C ASP A 242 12.14 -23.18 -17.55
N ARG A 243 12.13 -22.21 -18.46
CA ARG A 243 10.97 -21.86 -19.26
C ARG A 243 11.36 -21.67 -20.70
N TYR A 244 10.52 -22.18 -21.58
CA TYR A 244 10.67 -22.05 -23.02
C TYR A 244 9.41 -21.43 -23.60
N ALA A 245 9.56 -20.72 -24.71
CA ALA A 245 8.47 -20.10 -25.43
C ALA A 245 8.58 -20.39 -26.92
N ASN A 246 7.42 -20.54 -27.55
CA ASN A 246 7.27 -20.57 -28.99
C ASN A 246 7.16 -19.12 -29.49
N CYS A 247 8.25 -18.58 -30.02
CA CYS A 247 8.31 -17.17 -30.41
C CYS A 247 8.06 -16.91 -31.90
N ASP A 248 8.12 -17.95 -32.74
CA ASP A 248 7.79 -17.86 -34.16
C ASP A 248 6.32 -18.23 -34.45
N GLY A 249 5.63 -18.81 -33.47
CA GLY A 249 4.24 -19.24 -33.54
C GLY A 249 4.04 -20.62 -34.15
N ASP A 250 5.11 -21.34 -34.48
CA ASP A 250 5.05 -22.70 -35.00
C ASP A 250 5.25 -23.68 -33.85
N ILE A 251 4.23 -24.49 -33.54
CA ILE A 251 4.31 -25.43 -32.41
C ILE A 251 4.98 -26.75 -32.82
N THR A 252 5.25 -26.94 -34.11
CA THR A 252 5.72 -28.21 -34.67
C THR A 252 7.24 -28.37 -34.57
N ASN A 253 7.98 -27.26 -34.55
CA ASN A 253 9.41 -27.20 -34.26
C ASN A 253 9.70 -27.07 -32.75
N GLY A 254 8.72 -26.64 -31.94
CA GLY A 254 8.80 -26.67 -30.49
C GLY A 254 8.64 -25.31 -29.79
N CYS A 255 9.29 -25.19 -28.64
CA CYS A 255 9.45 -23.94 -27.92
C CYS A 255 10.95 -23.69 -27.80
N GLU A 256 11.54 -23.11 -28.84
CA GLU A 256 12.97 -23.07 -29.08
C GLU A 256 13.68 -22.00 -28.25
N VAL A 257 12.92 -21.00 -27.82
CA VAL A 257 13.48 -19.82 -27.16
C VAL A 257 13.39 -19.98 -25.65
N TYR A 258 14.55 -19.90 -25.01
CA TYR A 258 14.63 -19.90 -23.56
C TYR A 258 14.22 -18.53 -23.01
N VAL A 259 13.18 -18.52 -22.17
CA VAL A 259 12.65 -17.32 -21.50
C VAL A 259 12.69 -17.46 -19.97
N GLY A 260 13.36 -18.50 -19.47
CA GLY A 260 13.44 -18.84 -18.06
C GLY A 260 14.47 -18.02 -17.28
N ARG A 261 14.73 -18.46 -16.04
CA ARG A 261 15.49 -17.69 -15.02
C ARG A 261 16.84 -18.32 -14.68
N ASN A 262 17.23 -19.38 -15.39
CA ASN A 262 18.55 -19.97 -15.25
C ASN A 262 19.59 -19.01 -15.81
N TYR A 263 20.34 -18.35 -14.91
CA TYR A 263 21.34 -17.35 -15.27
C TYR A 263 22.42 -17.84 -16.26
N LYS A 264 22.60 -19.16 -16.42
CA LYS A 264 23.53 -19.74 -17.41
C LYS A 264 22.96 -19.81 -18.83
N ARG A 265 21.65 -19.61 -18.98
CA ARG A 265 20.89 -19.74 -20.23
C ARG A 265 20.04 -18.53 -20.55
N THR A 266 20.01 -17.52 -19.68
CA THR A 266 19.18 -16.33 -19.87
C THR A 266 19.55 -15.61 -21.17
N ASP A 267 18.53 -15.26 -21.95
CA ASP A 267 18.66 -14.49 -23.17
C ASP A 267 18.14 -13.07 -22.94
N THR A 268 19.03 -12.08 -23.05
CA THR A 268 18.66 -10.68 -22.88
C THR A 268 17.79 -10.14 -24.00
N ASN A 269 17.55 -10.88 -25.09
CA ASN A 269 16.61 -10.51 -26.15
C ASN A 269 15.21 -11.10 -25.96
N ASN A 270 15.06 -12.10 -25.09
CA ASN A 270 13.81 -12.82 -24.86
C ASN A 270 13.56 -13.00 -23.36
N CYS A 271 13.79 -11.93 -22.58
CA CYS A 271 13.77 -12.04 -21.14
C CYS A 271 12.35 -12.21 -20.58
N GLY A 272 12.03 -13.38 -20.04
CA GLY A 272 10.69 -13.70 -19.51
C GLY A 272 9.62 -13.98 -20.56
N LEU A 273 9.76 -13.38 -21.74
CA LEU A 273 8.87 -13.56 -22.89
C LEU A 273 9.60 -13.26 -24.20
N CYS A 274 9.01 -13.72 -25.30
CA CYS A 274 9.51 -13.50 -26.67
C CYS A 274 9.70 -12.02 -26.98
N GLY A 275 10.87 -11.66 -27.51
CA GLY A 275 11.20 -10.32 -27.98
C GLY A 275 11.37 -9.26 -26.89
N ASN A 276 11.25 -9.61 -25.60
CA ASN A 276 11.52 -8.67 -24.52
C ASN A 276 13.03 -8.46 -24.34
N LYS A 277 13.52 -7.46 -25.06
CA LYS A 277 14.94 -7.12 -25.11
C LYS A 277 15.32 -6.13 -24.02
N CYS A 278 16.26 -6.52 -23.18
CA CYS A 278 16.80 -5.67 -22.14
C CYS A 278 17.69 -4.57 -22.72
N ALA A 279 17.69 -3.41 -22.05
CA ALA A 279 18.55 -2.30 -22.41
C ALA A 279 20.04 -2.66 -22.20
N PRO A 280 20.98 -1.97 -22.90
CA PRO A 280 22.40 -2.18 -22.69
C PRO A 280 22.78 -2.06 -21.21
N GLY A 281 23.46 -3.08 -20.68
CA GLY A 281 23.89 -3.13 -19.27
C GLY A 281 22.88 -3.73 -18.28
N GLN A 282 21.64 -3.98 -18.71
CA GLN A 282 20.68 -4.74 -17.90
C GLN A 282 20.93 -6.25 -18.03
N LEU A 283 20.68 -6.97 -16.94
CA LEU A 283 20.69 -8.44 -16.92
C LEU A 283 19.26 -8.96 -16.93
N CYS A 284 19.09 -10.14 -17.54
CA CYS A 284 17.83 -10.86 -17.50
C CYS A 284 17.83 -11.85 -16.32
N TRP A 285 16.94 -11.67 -15.35
CA TRP A 285 16.91 -12.50 -14.14
C TRP A 285 15.56 -12.48 -13.42
N ASP A 286 15.44 -13.20 -12.30
CA ASP A 286 14.29 -13.08 -11.40
C ASP A 286 14.47 -12.02 -10.31
N GLN A 287 13.55 -11.05 -10.18
CA GLN A 287 13.52 -10.11 -9.05
C GLN A 287 12.58 -10.56 -7.90
N GLY A 288 12.11 -11.81 -7.92
CA GLY A 288 11.25 -12.40 -6.88
C GLY A 288 9.83 -12.72 -7.35
N GLY A 289 9.52 -12.43 -8.62
CA GLY A 289 8.18 -12.58 -9.20
C GLY A 289 7.88 -13.95 -9.82
N GLY A 290 8.82 -14.90 -9.80
CA GLY A 290 8.58 -16.20 -10.46
C GLY A 290 8.96 -16.21 -11.95
N ILE A 291 9.28 -15.04 -12.55
CA ILE A 291 9.47 -14.85 -14.00
C ILE A 291 10.77 -14.05 -14.23
N ALA A 292 11.48 -14.35 -15.33
CA ALA A 292 12.64 -13.56 -15.73
C ALA A 292 12.19 -12.19 -16.24
N GLU A 293 12.90 -11.14 -15.87
CA GLU A 293 12.65 -9.78 -16.32
C GLU A 293 13.96 -9.01 -16.47
N CYS A 294 13.90 -7.95 -17.27
CA CYS A 294 15.05 -7.06 -17.44
C CYS A 294 15.27 -6.27 -16.15
N GLY A 295 16.38 -6.57 -15.51
CA GLY A 295 16.74 -6.01 -14.22
C GLY A 295 16.96 -4.51 -14.26
N CYS A 296 16.56 -3.89 -13.16
CA CYS A 296 16.81 -2.51 -12.76
C CYS A 296 16.04 -1.46 -13.55
N LYS A 297 15.25 -0.68 -12.83
CA LYS A 297 14.60 0.51 -13.37
C LYS A 297 15.65 1.57 -13.76
N PRO A 298 15.28 2.59 -14.55
CA PRO A 298 16.24 3.61 -15.02
C PRO A 298 17.08 4.31 -13.94
N ASN A 299 16.61 4.38 -12.69
CA ASN A 299 17.31 5.02 -11.57
C ASN A 299 17.91 4.01 -10.57
N GLU A 300 17.84 2.71 -10.85
CA GLU A 300 18.40 1.66 -10.00
C GLU A 300 19.73 1.19 -10.58
N THR A 301 20.67 0.86 -9.71
CA THR A 301 21.96 0.29 -10.08
C THR A 301 21.98 -1.20 -9.81
N LEU A 302 22.51 -1.94 -10.78
CA LEU A 302 22.82 -3.34 -10.65
C LEU A 302 23.96 -3.56 -9.64
N CYS A 303 23.64 -4.17 -8.51
CA CYS A 303 24.58 -4.49 -7.45
C CYS A 303 24.76 -6.01 -7.29
N GLY A 304 25.99 -6.43 -7.01
CA GLY A 304 26.33 -7.84 -6.73
C GLY A 304 26.52 -8.69 -7.98
N SER A 305 26.48 -10.01 -7.80
CA SER A 305 26.59 -10.98 -8.89
C SER A 305 25.80 -12.26 -8.57
N PHE A 306 25.52 -13.08 -9.58
CA PHE A 306 24.92 -14.40 -9.36
C PHE A 306 25.82 -15.32 -8.52
N GLU A 307 27.13 -15.17 -8.62
CA GLU A 307 28.11 -15.98 -7.87
C GLU A 307 28.09 -15.66 -6.38
N THR A 308 27.89 -14.39 -6.05
CA THR A 308 27.80 -13.91 -4.66
C THR A 308 26.40 -14.01 -4.07
N SER A 309 25.41 -14.47 -4.84
CA SER A 309 24.00 -14.64 -4.43
C SER A 309 23.36 -13.42 -3.77
N ASN A 310 23.91 -12.22 -3.99
CA ASN A 310 23.41 -10.95 -3.46
C ASN A 310 22.90 -10.02 -4.56
N LEU A 311 22.77 -10.53 -5.78
CA LEU A 311 22.41 -9.80 -6.99
C LEU A 311 21.06 -9.08 -6.85
N ARG A 312 21.05 -7.76 -6.86
CA ARG A 312 19.85 -6.92 -6.66
C ARG A 312 19.98 -5.59 -7.40
N CYS A 313 18.83 -4.99 -7.72
CA CYS A 313 18.75 -3.61 -8.18
C CYS A 313 18.50 -2.70 -6.98
N LEU A 314 19.36 -1.71 -6.78
CA LEU A 314 19.36 -0.84 -5.60
C LEU A 314 19.39 0.63 -6.04
N ASP A 315 18.58 1.47 -5.39
CA ASP A 315 18.60 2.91 -5.62
C ASP A 315 19.72 3.55 -4.79
N LEU A 316 20.85 3.82 -5.42
CA LEU A 316 22.00 4.39 -4.72
C LEU A 316 21.80 5.83 -4.25
N LEU A 317 20.71 6.49 -4.65
CA LEU A 317 20.44 7.88 -4.31
C LEU A 317 19.52 8.03 -3.11
N ASN A 318 18.64 7.07 -2.87
CA ASN A 318 17.59 7.16 -1.85
C ASN A 318 17.47 5.92 -0.94
N ASP A 319 18.14 4.80 -1.25
CA ASP A 319 18.13 3.61 -0.41
C ASP A 319 19.14 3.73 0.73
N GLU A 320 18.66 3.77 1.97
CA GLU A 320 19.46 3.79 3.19
C GLU A 320 20.38 2.57 3.35
N THR A 321 20.06 1.45 2.70
CA THR A 321 20.86 0.22 2.77
C THR A 321 21.96 0.16 1.70
N SER A 322 21.95 1.07 0.73
CA SER A 322 22.89 1.11 -0.40
C SER A 322 23.23 2.54 -0.85
N CYS A 323 23.48 3.43 0.09
CA CYS A 323 23.62 4.86 -0.18
C CYS A 323 24.98 5.22 -0.80
N GLY A 324 24.95 5.73 -2.02
CA GLY A 324 26.12 6.16 -2.80
C GLY A 324 26.96 5.02 -3.39
N SER A 325 26.81 3.80 -2.89
CA SER A 325 27.45 2.60 -3.42
C SER A 325 26.68 1.35 -2.98
N CYS A 326 26.77 0.28 -3.77
CA CYS A 326 26.11 -0.99 -3.50
C CYS A 326 26.35 -1.50 -2.07
N TYR A 327 25.26 -1.78 -1.34
CA TYR A 327 25.26 -2.34 0.01
C TYR A 327 25.98 -1.49 1.08
N LYS A 328 26.26 -0.22 0.78
CA LYS A 328 26.71 0.73 1.80
C LYS A 328 25.51 1.22 2.58
N ARG A 329 25.27 0.58 3.72
CA ARG A 329 24.26 1.03 4.67
C ARG A 329 24.68 2.34 5.31
N CYS A 330 23.71 3.23 5.53
CA CYS A 330 23.90 4.36 6.41
C CYS A 330 23.86 3.88 7.85
N ASP A 331 25.00 4.04 8.54
CA ASP A 331 25.10 3.67 9.95
C ASP A 331 24.35 4.69 10.80
N ILE A 332 23.58 4.20 11.78
CA ILE A 332 22.94 5.03 12.78
C ILE A 332 23.98 5.32 13.87
N ALA A 333 24.23 6.60 14.13
CA ALA A 333 25.26 7.02 15.06
C ALA A 333 24.80 6.98 16.53
N GLY A 334 23.51 7.22 16.82
CA GLY A 334 22.99 7.22 18.19
C GLY A 334 21.48 6.96 18.36
N PRO A 335 20.98 6.92 19.60
CA PRO A 335 19.56 6.77 19.95
C PRO A 335 18.66 7.84 19.33
N ASN A 336 17.41 7.45 19.03
CA ASN A 336 16.34 8.29 18.46
C ASN A 336 16.72 9.05 17.18
N GLN A 337 17.75 8.57 16.47
CA GLN A 337 18.08 9.00 15.12
C GLN A 337 17.59 7.99 14.11
N THR A 338 17.31 8.49 12.91
CA THR A 338 17.20 7.69 11.69
C THR A 338 18.27 8.15 10.71
N SER A 339 18.70 7.24 9.85
CA SER A 339 19.63 7.56 8.77
C SER A 339 18.87 7.54 7.45
N LEU A 340 19.02 8.60 6.65
CA LEU A 340 18.41 8.71 5.34
C LEU A 340 19.51 8.72 4.28
N CYS A 341 19.19 8.22 3.08
CA CYS A 341 20.01 8.47 1.92
C CYS A 341 19.41 9.61 1.11
N LYS A 342 20.15 10.71 0.94
CA LYS A 342 19.76 11.78 0.02
C LYS A 342 20.87 12.01 -0.99
N LYS A 343 20.53 11.79 -2.26
CA LYS A 343 21.45 11.96 -3.41
C LYS A 343 22.75 11.16 -3.24
N GLY A 344 22.66 9.98 -2.62
CA GLY A 344 23.78 9.07 -2.42
C GLY A 344 24.72 9.45 -1.27
N VAL A 345 24.29 10.35 -0.39
CA VAL A 345 24.99 10.70 0.85
C VAL A 345 24.09 10.32 2.03
N CYS A 346 24.69 9.65 3.01
CA CYS A 346 24.01 9.35 4.26
C CYS A 346 23.87 10.64 5.07
N GLU A 347 22.64 10.99 5.41
CA GLU A 347 22.29 12.07 6.31
C GLU A 347 21.65 11.47 7.57
N LEU A 348 21.89 12.09 8.72
CA LEU A 348 21.24 11.73 9.98
C LEU A 348 20.11 12.72 10.24
N GLU A 349 18.95 12.20 10.64
CA GLU A 349 17.81 12.99 11.08
C GLU A 349 17.26 12.44 12.39
N CYS A 350 16.69 13.31 13.22
CA CYS A 350 16.01 12.86 14.43
C CYS A 350 14.66 12.21 14.10
N LEU A 351 14.27 11.20 14.87
CA LEU A 351 12.91 10.70 14.83
C LEU A 351 11.92 11.84 15.17
N PRO A 352 10.68 11.81 14.64
CA PRO A 352 9.68 12.82 14.95
C PRO A 352 9.55 13.06 16.47
N GLY A 353 9.61 14.33 16.88
CA GLY A 353 9.56 14.71 18.29
C GLY A 353 10.89 14.67 19.05
N TRP A 354 11.98 14.25 18.41
CA TRP A 354 13.32 14.30 18.97
C TRP A 354 14.18 15.37 18.30
N ALA A 355 15.14 15.91 19.04
CA ALA A 355 16.12 16.86 18.54
C ALA A 355 17.51 16.61 19.15
N ASP A 356 18.53 16.84 18.33
CA ASP A 356 19.92 16.97 18.74
C ASP A 356 20.13 18.42 19.20
N CYS A 357 20.19 18.63 20.52
CA CYS A 357 20.28 19.96 21.12
C CYS A 357 21.69 20.32 21.59
N ASP A 358 22.64 19.39 21.57
CA ASP A 358 24.07 19.66 21.82
C ASP A 358 24.90 19.72 20.51
N LEU A 359 24.26 19.38 19.38
CA LEU A 359 24.81 19.34 18.03
C LEU A 359 25.91 18.28 17.85
N ASP A 360 25.90 17.24 18.68
CA ASP A 360 26.79 16.09 18.54
C ASP A 360 26.07 14.93 17.81
N PRO A 361 26.31 14.74 16.50
CA PRO A 361 25.65 13.67 15.77
C PRO A 361 26.04 12.26 16.26
N LEU A 362 27.08 12.10 17.08
CA LEU A 362 27.59 10.80 17.54
C LEU A 362 26.83 10.23 18.75
N ASN A 363 26.10 11.05 19.50
CA ASN A 363 25.39 10.58 20.70
C ASN A 363 23.87 10.44 20.48
N GLY A 364 23.33 10.88 19.34
CA GLY A 364 21.93 10.65 18.97
C GLY A 364 21.09 11.92 18.78
N CYS A 365 19.80 11.78 19.04
CA CYS A 365 18.91 12.90 19.33
C CYS A 365 18.35 12.66 20.72
N GLU A 366 18.94 13.29 21.71
CA GLU A 366 18.80 12.95 23.14
C GLU A 366 17.55 13.59 23.74
N THR A 367 17.02 14.61 23.06
CA THR A 367 16.01 15.49 23.63
C THR A 367 14.67 15.27 22.95
N ASN A 368 13.68 14.79 23.72
CA ASN A 368 12.30 14.77 23.26
C ASN A 368 11.69 16.17 23.39
N VAL A 369 11.54 16.88 22.28
CA VAL A 369 11.03 18.25 22.26
C VAL A 369 9.51 18.31 22.45
N LEU A 370 8.80 17.17 22.46
CA LEU A 370 7.36 17.16 22.66
C LEU A 370 6.95 17.28 24.13
N ASN A 371 7.82 16.89 25.05
CA ASN A 371 7.53 16.84 26.49
C ASN A 371 8.67 17.34 27.38
N SER A 372 9.78 17.79 26.81
CA SER A 372 10.87 18.42 27.58
C SER A 372 10.52 19.86 27.93
N ASP A 373 10.34 20.13 29.22
CA ASP A 373 10.12 21.50 29.72
C ASP A 373 11.28 22.45 29.37
N ALA A 374 12.49 21.92 29.16
CA ALA A 374 13.68 22.70 28.83
C ALA A 374 13.92 22.90 27.31
N HIS A 375 13.21 22.18 26.46
CA HIS A 375 13.39 22.16 25.00
C HIS A 375 12.05 21.98 24.26
N CYS A 376 11.02 22.67 24.72
CA CYS A 376 9.65 22.47 24.28
C CYS A 376 9.43 22.99 22.86
N GLY A 377 9.20 22.09 21.90
CA GLY A 377 8.99 22.38 20.49
C GLY A 377 10.25 22.72 19.69
N ALA A 378 11.31 23.18 20.37
CA ALA A 378 12.62 23.44 19.78
C ALA A 378 13.71 23.44 20.86
N CYS A 379 14.95 23.17 20.46
CA CYS A 379 16.09 23.21 21.36
C CYS A 379 16.24 24.56 22.05
N GLY A 380 16.37 24.55 23.37
CA GLY A 380 16.55 25.74 24.19
C GLY A 380 15.27 26.55 24.42
N ASN A 381 14.13 26.16 23.84
CA ASN A 381 12.84 26.78 24.14
C ASN A 381 12.35 26.25 25.50
N ARG A 382 12.42 27.07 26.55
CA ARG A 382 12.08 26.65 27.91
C ARG A 382 10.68 27.13 28.29
N CYS A 383 9.89 26.24 28.86
CA CYS A 383 8.67 26.60 29.58
C CYS A 383 9.03 27.13 30.98
N ASP A 384 8.09 27.83 31.60
CA ASP A 384 8.27 28.33 32.96
C ASP A 384 8.13 27.19 33.98
N THR A 385 9.22 26.45 34.17
CA THR A 385 9.29 25.32 35.11
C THR A 385 9.13 25.76 36.56
N GLU A 386 9.49 27.01 36.91
CA GLU A 386 9.33 27.55 38.26
C GLU A 386 7.86 27.78 38.58
N ALA A 387 7.10 28.29 37.60
CA ALA A 387 5.65 28.38 37.68
C ALA A 387 4.96 27.01 37.53
N GLY A 388 5.69 25.95 37.16
CA GLY A 388 5.15 24.60 37.00
C GLY A 388 4.55 24.30 35.62
N GLN A 389 4.91 25.08 34.60
CA GLN A 389 4.39 24.94 33.24
C GLN A 389 4.96 23.70 32.52
N PRO A 390 4.13 22.72 32.12
CA PRO A 390 4.58 21.56 31.36
C PRO A 390 4.71 21.85 29.86
N CYS A 391 5.55 21.08 29.19
CA CYS A 391 5.58 20.96 27.74
C CYS A 391 4.63 19.87 27.23
N ILE A 392 3.76 20.20 26.27
CA ILE A 392 2.78 19.26 25.70
C ILE A 392 2.78 19.40 24.18
N GLU A 393 3.08 18.31 23.48
CA GLU A 393 3.22 18.27 22.02
C GLU A 393 4.10 19.41 21.47
N GLY A 394 5.15 19.76 22.21
CA GLY A 394 6.09 20.81 21.83
C GLY A 394 5.59 22.24 22.06
N LYS A 395 4.57 22.42 22.89
CA LYS A 395 4.06 23.74 23.29
C LYS A 395 4.00 23.86 24.81
N CYS A 396 4.45 24.99 25.33
CA CYS A 396 4.29 25.29 26.74
C CYS A 396 2.81 25.49 27.05
N ALA A 397 2.29 24.75 28.03
CA ALA A 397 0.87 24.72 28.31
C ALA A 397 0.37 26.09 28.79
N MET A 398 -0.68 26.58 28.14
CA MET A 398 -1.36 27.82 28.49
C MET A 398 -2.84 27.53 28.72
N LYS A 399 -3.46 28.29 29.63
CA LYS A 399 -4.90 28.29 29.86
C LYS A 399 -5.45 29.70 29.73
N GLU A 400 -6.75 29.84 29.50
CA GLU A 400 -7.39 31.16 29.61
C GLU A 400 -7.27 31.67 31.05
N CYS A 401 -6.98 32.96 31.19
CA CYS A 401 -6.94 33.61 32.49
C CYS A 401 -8.38 33.86 33.00
N ASP A 402 -8.69 33.35 34.18
CA ASP A 402 -9.93 33.67 34.90
C ASP A 402 -9.87 35.09 35.51
N GLY A 403 -9.76 36.13 34.70
CA GLY A 403 -9.92 37.53 35.14
C GLY A 403 -8.83 38.12 36.06
N GLU A 404 -8.47 39.38 35.77
CA GLU A 404 -7.61 40.32 36.53
C GLU A 404 -6.58 39.76 37.53
N VAL A 405 -5.38 39.43 37.03
CA VAL A 405 -4.18 39.26 37.85
C VAL A 405 -3.73 40.65 38.36
N PRO A 406 -3.36 40.81 39.65
CA PRO A 406 -2.78 42.06 40.16
C PRO A 406 -1.45 42.35 39.46
N GLN A 407 -1.22 43.62 39.13
CA GLN A 407 -0.06 44.14 38.40
C GLN A 407 1.28 43.86 39.08
#